data_AF-A0A822DMJ9-F1
#
_entry.id   AF-A0A822DMJ9-F1
#
_cell.length_a   1.000
_cell.length_b   1.000
_cell.length_c   1.000
_cell.angle_alpha   90.00
_cell.angle_beta   90.00
_cell.angle_gamma   90.00
#
_symmetry.space_group_name_H-M   'P 1'
#
loop_
_entity.id
_entity.type
_entity.pdbx_description
1 polymer ?
#
loop_
_entity_poly.entity_id
_entity_poly.type
_entity_poly.pdbx_seq_one_letter_code
_entity_poly.pdbx_strand_id
1 'polypeptide(L)'
;MTVAEQQFEGEFRYVNSRLITNCEEIAFYNGSRREKMIIRDGFERLIKHLRSLIIFRLVMGCIDSVVAKYVSTCVGYYVVSRPFLDPMNTRYANSTYNEILEDYYSSGRMLMRLAEAVGRLVLAGRELTKLAG
;
A
#
# COMPACT_ATOMS: atom_id res chain seq x y z
N MET A 1 2.59 -7.00 11.46
CA MET A 1 3.96 -7.41 11.79
C MET A 1 4.26 -8.69 11.04
N THR A 2 5.36 -8.73 10.31
CA THR A 2 5.83 -9.94 9.62
C THR A 2 6.60 -10.82 10.61
N VAL A 3 6.57 -12.15 10.43
CA VAL A 3 7.19 -13.12 11.35
C VAL A 3 8.68 -12.83 11.59
N ALA A 4 9.38 -12.32 10.58
CA ALA A 4 10.79 -11.94 10.67
C ALA A 4 11.04 -10.73 11.58
N GLU A 5 10.15 -9.73 11.60
CA GLU A 5 10.28 -8.57 12.49
C GLU A 5 10.16 -8.99 13.95
N GLN A 6 9.19 -9.84 14.27
CA GLN A 6 9.00 -10.36 15.62
C GLN A 6 10.19 -11.19 16.10
N GLN A 7 10.84 -11.91 15.18
CA GLN A 7 12.02 -12.69 15.48
C GLN A 7 13.23 -11.80 15.81
N PHE A 8 13.49 -10.75 15.02
CA PHE A 8 14.59 -9.81 15.31
C PHE A 8 14.32 -8.95 16.55
N GLU A 9 13.07 -8.53 16.78
CA GLU A 9 12.69 -7.82 18.00
C GLU A 9 12.79 -8.73 19.23
N GLY A 10 12.41 -10.00 19.09
CA GLY A 10 12.56 -11.02 20.12
C GLY A 10 14.03 -11.29 20.45
N GLU A 11 14.90 -11.39 19.44
CA GLU A 11 16.34 -11.56 19.61
C GLU A 11 16.95 -10.35 20.35
N PHE A 12 16.59 -9.12 19.96
CA PHE A 12 17.05 -7.91 20.64
C PHE A 12 16.59 -7.84 22.10
N ARG A 13 15.32 -8.17 22.37
CA ARG A 13 14.77 -8.23 23.74
C ARG A 13 15.45 -9.31 24.57
N TYR A 14 15.75 -10.46 23.98
CA TYR A 14 16.46 -11.55 24.65
C TYR A 14 17.88 -11.13 25.07
N VAL A 15 18.63 -10.49 24.16
CA VAL A 15 19.97 -9.97 24.48
C VAL A 15 19.92 -8.93 25.61
N ASN A 16 18.92 -8.04 25.60
CA ASN A 16 18.76 -7.02 26.63
C ASN A 16 18.37 -7.64 27.99
N SER A 17 17.49 -8.65 27.99
CA SER A 17 17.13 -9.39 29.21
C SER A 17 18.34 -10.11 29.81
N ARG A 18 19.18 -10.75 28.97
CA ARG A 18 20.40 -11.43 29.41
C ARG A 18 21.41 -10.46 30.03
N LEU A 19 21.54 -9.26 29.46
CA LEU A 19 22.39 -8.20 30.02
C LEU A 19 21.94 -7.79 31.42
N ILE A 20 20.63 -7.60 31.62
CA ILE A 20 20.07 -7.19 32.91
C ILE A 20 20.28 -8.29 33.96
N THR A 21 20.01 -9.56 33.61
CA THR A 21 20.16 -10.68 34.55
C THR A 21 21.62 -10.90 34.99
N ASN A 22 22.58 -10.75 34.07
CA ASN A 22 24.00 -11.01 34.34
C ASN A 22 24.83 -9.73 34.50
N CYS A 23 24.20 -8.60 34.83
CA CYS A 23 24.87 -7.30 34.87
C CYS A 23 26.01 -7.24 35.90
N GLU A 24 25.84 -7.91 37.04
CA GLU A 24 26.83 -7.97 38.12
C GLU A 24 28.09 -8.73 37.68
N GLU A 25 27.93 -9.88 37.02
CA GLU A 25 29.06 -10.65 36.48
C GLU A 25 29.81 -9.86 35.41
N ILE A 26 29.09 -9.18 34.53
CA ILE A 26 29.70 -8.39 33.45
C ILE A 26 30.49 -7.20 34.02
N ALA A 27 29.97 -6.55 35.06
CA ALA A 27 30.67 -5.47 35.77
C ALA A 27 31.91 -6.00 36.50
N PHE A 28 31.80 -7.16 37.15
CA PHE A 28 32.88 -7.81 37.87
C PHE A 28 34.05 -8.21 36.95
N TYR A 29 33.76 -8.75 35.76
CA TYR A 29 34.76 -9.15 34.76
C TYR A 29 35.15 -8.04 33.77
N ASN A 30 34.71 -6.79 33.99
CA ASN A 30 34.96 -5.65 33.11
C ASN A 30 34.58 -5.90 31.63
N GLY A 31 33.49 -6.64 31.41
CA GLY A 31 33.01 -7.08 30.09
C GLY A 31 32.22 -6.04 29.29
N SER A 32 32.08 -4.80 29.81
CA SER A 32 31.18 -3.77 29.27
C SER A 32 31.42 -3.46 27.78
N ARG A 33 32.68 -3.42 27.34
CA ARG A 33 33.06 -3.13 25.95
C ARG A 33 32.58 -4.22 24.98
N ARG A 34 32.64 -5.48 25.41
CA ARG A 34 32.26 -6.64 24.61
C ARG A 34 30.74 -6.71 24.48
N GLU A 35 30.00 -6.53 25.57
CA GLU A 35 28.53 -6.55 25.50
C GLU A 35 27.93 -5.36 24.77
N LYS A 36 28.56 -4.18 24.88
CA LYS A 36 28.17 -3.03 24.05
C LYS A 36 28.30 -3.33 22.55
N MET A 37 29.31 -4.09 22.14
CA MET A 37 29.49 -4.47 20.74
C MET A 37 28.41 -5.46 20.26
N ILE A 38 28.06 -6.43 21.10
CA ILE A 38 27.03 -7.45 20.81
C ILE A 38 25.65 -6.79 20.65
N ILE A 39 25.27 -5.91 21.57
CA ILE A 39 24.00 -5.18 21.50
C ILE A 39 23.94 -4.28 20.27
N ARG A 40 25.05 -3.59 19.96
CA ARG A 40 25.11 -2.73 18.79
C ARG A 40 24.96 -3.50 17.48
N ASP A 41 25.59 -4.67 17.34
CA ASP A 41 25.44 -5.51 16.15
C ASP A 41 23.99 -6.02 15.99
N GLY A 42 23.36 -6.48 17.08
CA GLY A 42 21.95 -6.86 17.06
C GLY A 42 21.02 -5.70 16.67
N PHE A 43 21.29 -4.50 17.19
CA PHE A 43 20.53 -3.29 16.86
C PHE A 43 20.72 -2.84 15.39
N GLU A 44 21.94 -2.89 14.87
CA GLU A 44 22.24 -2.54 13.47
C GLU A 44 21.52 -3.49 12.49
N ARG A 45 21.48 -4.79 12.80
CA ARG A 45 20.72 -5.78 12.01
C ARG A 45 19.23 -5.48 11.99
N LEU A 46 18.64 -5.17 13.15
CA LEU A 46 17.23 -4.78 13.26
C LEU A 46 16.93 -3.52 12.45
N ILE A 47 17.73 -2.46 12.61
CA ILE A 47 17.53 -1.20 11.87
C ILE A 47 17.66 -1.39 10.36
N LYS A 48 18.64 -2.18 9.91
CA LYS A 48 18.84 -2.45 8.48
C LYS A 48 17.60 -3.12 7.88
N HIS A 49 17.03 -4.10 8.58
CA HIS A 49 15.81 -4.77 8.16
C HIS A 49 14.62 -3.81 8.11
N LEU A 50 14.43 -3.03 9.18
CA LEU A 50 13.32 -2.08 9.31
C LEU A 50 13.39 -0.99 8.22
N ARG A 51 14.60 -0.49 7.91
CA ARG A 51 14.82 0.47 6.83
C ARG A 51 14.44 -0.11 5.46
N SER A 52 14.82 -1.36 5.19
CA SER A 52 14.47 -2.03 3.94
C SER A 52 12.95 -2.17 3.79
N LEU A 53 12.25 -2.49 4.88
CA LEU A 53 10.80 -2.61 4.88
C LEU A 53 10.10 -1.26 4.65
N ILE A 54 10.59 -0.18 5.27
CA ILE A 54 10.06 1.16 5.04
C ILE A 54 10.19 1.55 3.56
N ILE A 55 11.36 1.32 2.97
CA ILE A 55 11.60 1.61 1.54
C ILE A 55 10.69 0.77 0.67
N PHE A 56 10.58 -0.54 0.93
CA PHE A 56 9.70 -1.44 0.19
C PHE A 56 8.24 -0.99 0.27
N ARG A 57 7.76 -0.62 1.47
CA ARG A 57 6.40 -0.14 1.68
C ARG A 57 6.13 1.18 0.97
N LEU A 58 7.12 2.08 0.92
CA LEU A 58 7.04 3.33 0.17
C LEU A 58 6.96 3.05 -1.33
N VAL A 59 7.80 2.16 -1.87
CA VAL A 59 7.80 1.80 -3.29
C VAL A 59 6.49 1.14 -3.69
N MET A 60 6.01 0.15 -2.93
CA MET A 60 4.71 -0.48 -3.18
C MET A 60 3.57 0.54 -3.12
N GLY A 61 3.58 1.43 -2.12
CA GLY A 61 2.59 2.51 -2.04
C GLY A 61 2.63 3.48 -3.24
N CYS A 62 3.83 3.78 -3.74
CA CYS A 62 4.00 4.60 -4.94
C CYS A 62 3.46 3.87 -6.19
N ILE A 63 3.83 2.60 -6.38
CA ILE A 63 3.35 1.77 -7.50
C ILE A 63 1.82 1.69 -7.48
N ASP A 64 1.21 1.37 -6.33
CA ASP A 64 -0.25 1.32 -6.20
C ASP A 64 -0.90 2.65 -6.60
N SER A 65 -0.33 3.77 -6.17
CA SER A 65 -0.88 5.10 -6.50
C SER A 65 -0.79 5.44 -7.99
N VAL A 66 0.28 4.98 -8.65
CA VAL A 66 0.52 5.18 -10.08
C VAL A 66 -0.40 4.27 -10.89
N VAL A 67 -0.43 2.97 -10.57
CA VAL A 67 -1.31 1.98 -11.21
C VAL A 67 -2.77 2.39 -11.09
N ALA A 68 -3.22 2.78 -9.88
CA ALA A 68 -4.59 3.21 -9.64
C ALA A 68 -4.98 4.46 -10.45
N LYS A 69 -4.05 5.35 -10.79
CA LYS A 69 -4.33 6.51 -11.65
C LYS A 69 -4.29 6.12 -13.12
N TYR A 70 -3.16 5.61 -13.60
CA TYR A 70 -2.95 5.42 -15.03
C TYR A 70 -3.69 4.22 -15.61
N VAL A 71 -3.67 3.06 -14.94
CA VAL A 71 -4.39 1.87 -15.42
C VAL A 71 -5.89 2.09 -15.35
N SER A 72 -6.39 2.70 -14.27
CA SER A 72 -7.81 3.06 -14.14
C SER A 72 -8.27 3.99 -15.26
N THR A 73 -7.48 5.04 -15.56
CA THR A 73 -7.80 5.96 -16.66
C THR A 73 -7.79 5.25 -18.02
N CYS A 74 -6.81 4.39 -18.30
CA CYS A 74 -6.77 3.61 -19.55
C CYS A 74 -7.98 2.68 -19.70
N VAL A 75 -8.36 1.96 -18.63
CA VAL A 75 -9.55 1.11 -18.62
C VAL A 75 -10.82 1.93 -18.79
N GLY A 76 -10.90 3.10 -18.14
CA GLY A 76 -12.02 4.03 -18.29
C GLY A 76 -12.23 4.45 -19.76
N TYR A 77 -11.18 4.90 -20.43
CA TYR A 77 -11.25 5.25 -21.86
C TYR A 77 -11.56 4.05 -22.75
N TYR A 78 -11.04 2.85 -22.44
CA TYR A 78 -11.35 1.64 -23.19
C TYR A 78 -12.83 1.26 -23.09
N VAL A 79 -13.40 1.28 -21.89
CA VAL A 79 -14.83 0.98 -21.66
C VAL A 79 -15.73 2.02 -22.30
N VAL A 80 -15.36 3.30 -22.23
CA VAL A 80 -16.13 4.39 -22.83
C VAL A 80 -16.09 4.33 -24.35
N SER A 81 -14.97 3.96 -24.97
CA SER A 81 -14.83 3.92 -26.44
C SER A 81 -15.48 2.70 -27.12
N ARG A 82 -15.52 1.54 -26.43
CA ARG A 82 -16.13 0.28 -26.91
C ARG A 82 -17.54 0.42 -27.52
N PRO A 83 -18.54 1.04 -26.85
CA PRO A 83 -19.90 1.11 -27.36
C PRO A 83 -20.08 2.10 -28.53
N PHE A 84 -19.15 3.03 -28.75
CA PHE A 84 -19.21 4.00 -29.86
C PHE A 84 -18.51 3.52 -31.13
N LEU A 85 -17.56 2.59 -30.99
CA LEU A 85 -16.80 2.05 -32.12
C LEU A 85 -17.44 0.80 -32.75
N ASP A 86 -18.52 0.27 -32.18
CA ASP A 86 -19.20 -0.91 -32.71
C ASP A 86 -20.39 -0.50 -33.61
N PRO A 87 -20.21 -0.49 -34.95
CA PRO A 87 -21.23 -0.02 -35.90
C PRO A 87 -22.48 -0.93 -35.98
N MET A 88 -22.50 -2.06 -35.27
CA MET A 88 -23.58 -3.04 -35.26
C MET A 88 -24.63 -2.84 -34.15
N ASN A 89 -24.50 -1.79 -33.33
CA ASN A 89 -25.42 -1.59 -32.22
C ASN A 89 -26.77 -1.04 -32.72
N THR A 90 -27.81 -1.88 -32.68
CA THR A 90 -29.18 -1.61 -33.17
C THR A 90 -29.88 -0.41 -32.53
N ARG A 91 -29.31 0.15 -31.45
CA ARG A 91 -29.84 1.30 -30.70
C ARG A 91 -29.55 2.65 -31.37
N TYR A 92 -28.52 2.75 -32.21
CA TYR A 92 -28.09 4.00 -32.86
C TYR A 92 -28.28 4.01 -34.38
N ALA A 93 -28.85 2.94 -34.94
CA ALA A 93 -29.05 2.80 -36.39
C ALA A 93 -30.05 3.82 -36.99
N ASN A 94 -30.94 4.38 -36.17
CA ASN A 94 -31.98 5.35 -36.59
C ASN A 94 -31.89 6.71 -35.89
N SER A 95 -30.84 6.95 -35.09
CA SER A 95 -30.72 8.13 -34.23
C SER A 95 -29.93 9.24 -34.91
N THR A 96 -30.30 10.50 -34.67
CA THR A 96 -29.56 11.65 -35.22
C THR A 96 -28.23 11.82 -34.47
N TYR A 97 -27.17 12.24 -35.16
CA TYR A 97 -25.84 12.49 -34.56
C TYR A 97 -25.89 13.31 -33.25
N ASN A 98 -26.81 14.29 -33.15
CA ASN A 98 -27.00 15.11 -31.96
C ASN A 98 -27.54 14.32 -30.75
N GLU A 99 -28.47 13.38 -30.96
CA GLU A 99 -29.03 12.54 -29.88
C GLU A 99 -27.99 11.56 -29.35
N ILE A 100 -27.17 11.00 -30.25
CA ILE A 100 -26.05 10.10 -29.89
C ILE A 100 -25.02 10.86 -29.04
N LEU A 101 -24.73 12.10 -29.43
CA LEU A 101 -23.79 12.95 -28.70
C LEU A 101 -24.34 13.34 -27.31
N GLU A 102 -25.64 13.67 -27.22
CA GLU A 102 -26.27 14.01 -25.94
C GLU A 102 -26.30 12.82 -24.98
N ASP A 103 -26.66 11.62 -25.47
CA ASP A 103 -26.63 10.39 -24.69
C ASP A 103 -25.21 10.00 -24.27
N TYR A 104 -24.20 10.25 -25.12
CA TYR A 104 -22.80 10.09 -24.77
C TYR A 104 -22.39 10.99 -23.61
N TYR A 105 -22.69 12.28 -23.71
CA TYR A 105 -22.37 13.24 -22.66
C TYR A 105 -23.13 12.95 -21.36
N SER A 106 -24.39 12.52 -21.44
CA SER A 106 -25.19 12.14 -20.28
C SER A 106 -24.63 10.90 -19.58
N SER A 107 -24.35 9.85 -20.35
CA SER A 107 -23.76 8.60 -19.84
C SER A 107 -22.36 8.81 -19.27
N GLY A 108 -21.54 9.64 -19.92
CA GLY A 108 -20.22 10.04 -19.42
C GLY A 108 -20.29 10.78 -18.09
N ARG A 109 -21.24 11.72 -17.94
CA ARG A 109 -21.46 12.42 -16.65
C ARG A 109 -21.93 11.47 -15.54
N MET A 110 -22.82 10.53 -15.84
CA MET A 110 -23.27 9.54 -14.86
C MET A 110 -22.13 8.60 -14.43
N LEU A 111 -21.31 8.14 -15.38
CA LEU A 111 -20.12 7.34 -15.11
C LEU A 111 -19.13 8.08 -14.20
N MET A 112 -18.90 9.37 -14.44
CA MET A 112 -17.99 10.17 -13.62
C MET A 112 -18.50 10.34 -12.18
N ARG A 113 -19.81 10.54 -11.99
CA ARG A 113 -20.44 10.58 -10.66
C ARG A 113 -20.35 9.25 -9.93
N LEU A 114 -20.52 8.13 -10.65
CA LEU A 114 -20.37 6.79 -10.10
C LEU A 114 -18.91 6.54 -9.67
N ALA A 115 -17.94 6.87 -10.52
CA ALA A 115 -16.52 6.74 -10.21
C ALA A 115 -16.12 7.55 -8.97
N GLU A 116 -16.66 8.77 -8.81
CA GLU A 116 -16.43 9.58 -7.62
C GLU A 116 -17.03 8.94 -6.35
N ALA A 117 -18.26 8.43 -6.42
CA ALA A 117 -18.91 7.76 -5.30
C ALA A 117 -18.17 6.48 -4.89
N VAL A 118 -17.74 5.67 -5.86
CA VAL A 118 -16.92 4.47 -5.61
C VAL A 118 -15.57 4.85 -5.01
N GLY A 119 -14.92 5.93 -5.47
CA GLY A 119 -13.68 6.44 -4.89
C GLY A 119 -13.82 6.79 -3.41
N ARG A 120 -14.91 7.47 -3.02
CA ARG A 120 -15.20 7.78 -1.61
C ARG A 120 -15.44 6.50 -0.78
N LEU A 121 -16.14 5.52 -1.35
CA LEU A 121 -16.40 4.23 -0.69
C LEU A 121 -15.11 3.44 -0.43
N VAL A 122 -14.18 3.42 -1.39
CA VAL A 122 -12.86 2.77 -1.22
C VAL A 122 -12.05 3.45 -0.12
N LEU A 123 -12.06 4.79 -0.06
CA LEU A 123 -11.38 5.54 1.01
C LEU A 123 -11.96 5.20 2.38
N ALA A 124 -13.29 5.18 2.52
CA ALA A 124 -13.97 4.76 3.74
C ALA A 124 -13.61 3.31 4.14
N GLY A 125 -13.52 2.39 3.18
CA GLY A 125 -13.09 1.01 3.43
C GLY A 125 -11.65 0.90 3.97
N ARG A 126 -10.73 1.74 3.47
CA ARG A 126 -9.35 1.80 3.98
C ARG A 126 -9.29 2.34 5.41
N GLU A 127 -10.13 3.31 5.75
CA GLU A 127 -10.21 3.82 7.13
C GLU A 127 -10.77 2.76 8.09
N LEU A 128 -11.82 2.03 7.72
CA LEU A 128 -12.36 0.94 8.53
C LEU A 128 -11.33 -0.16 8.81
N THR A 129 -10.54 -0.54 7.82
CA THR A 129 -9.49 -1.57 7.98
C THR A 129 -8.37 -1.08 8.90
N LYS A 130 -8.09 0.23 8.93
CA LYS A 130 -7.15 0.83 9.90
C LYS A 130 -7.71 0.89 11.32
N LEU A 131 -9.03 0.97 11.50
CA LEU A 131 -9.66 0.93 12.83
C LEU A 131 -9.78 -0.50 13.39
N ALA A 132 -9.87 -1.50 12.52
CA ALA A 132 -10.06 -2.90 12.91
C ALA A 132 -8.76 -3.63 13.30
N GLY A 133 -7.59 -2.97 13.21
CA GLY A 133 -6.28 -3.56 13.49
C GLY A 133 -5.37 -2.64 14.30
#